data_AF-A0A957T7L4-F1
#
_entry.id   AF-A0A957T7L4-F1
#
_cell.length_a   1.000
_cell.length_b   1.000
_cell.length_c   1.000
_cell.angle_alpha   90.00
_cell.angle_beta   90.00
_cell.angle_gamma   90.00
#
_symmetry.space_group_name_H-M   'P 1'
#
loop_
_entity.id
_entity.type
_entity.pdbx_description
1 polymer ?
#
loop_
_entity_poly.entity_id
_entity_poly.type
_entity_poly.pdbx_seq_one_letter_code
_entity_poly.pdbx_strand_id
1 'polypeptide(L)'
;AMMQRLVRYAAPAAFAAALVVVFEVARTLALGDTRLGSAGQALGFALAVAGLLGLPLWLRNIYLYGGFDFLGLAWHDLVVTGQPTTAGWIAANGWAAYWERALRFTFNSFWGVFGWMGVFMDGRIYTLLMLFSALIVFGLVAKMAQVRRRWAALDHAQRAQLGALALLLAGVGASYVWYNLGFVQHQGRYLFPGLLPIGLLVAVGWRSLLRPLTSVLAAIFLLAGVIVAVLMGWHPDRWTILFVGGGISGLLAYAVLTIRLRWWDQPPAWIEAVPFVLLVLLDMAIPFLYIGPQLRIYP
;
A
#
# COMPACT_ATOMS: atom_id res chain seq x y z
N ALA A 1 -9.00 5.30 24.61
CA ALA A 1 -8.00 5.56 23.54
C ALA A 1 -7.58 4.30 22.76
N MET A 2 -7.22 3.18 23.41
CA MET A 2 -6.83 1.92 22.74
C MET A 2 -8.00 1.22 22.00
N MET A 3 -9.24 1.35 22.51
CA MET A 3 -10.46 0.79 21.88
C MET A 3 -10.85 1.44 20.55
N GLN A 4 -10.55 2.72 20.33
CA GLN A 4 -10.79 3.37 19.03
C GLN A 4 -9.87 2.84 17.92
N ARG A 5 -8.81 2.11 18.27
CA ARG A 5 -7.87 1.55 17.29
C ARG A 5 -8.40 0.27 16.67
N LEU A 6 -9.01 -0.62 17.45
CA LEU A 6 -9.51 -1.93 16.96
C LEU A 6 -10.69 -1.79 15.97
N VAL A 7 -11.61 -0.85 16.22
CA VAL A 7 -12.75 -0.58 15.33
C VAL A 7 -12.32 -0.06 13.94
N ARG A 8 -11.23 0.73 13.88
CA ARG A 8 -10.72 1.30 12.62
C ARG A 8 -10.04 0.28 11.69
N TYR A 9 -9.61 -0.88 12.22
CA TYR A 9 -8.94 -1.91 11.43
C TYR A 9 -9.86 -3.08 11.05
N ALA A 10 -10.90 -3.36 11.85
CA ALA A 10 -11.81 -4.47 11.61
C ALA A 10 -12.75 -4.24 10.41
N ALA A 11 -13.29 -3.03 10.24
CA ALA A 11 -14.26 -2.74 9.19
C ALA A 11 -13.67 -2.82 7.76
N PRO A 12 -12.50 -2.23 7.44
CA PRO A 12 -11.95 -2.32 6.09
C PRO A 12 -11.30 -3.68 5.77
N ALA A 13 -10.78 -4.40 6.78
CA ALA A 13 -10.31 -5.78 6.60
C ALA A 13 -11.48 -6.76 6.35
N ALA A 14 -12.59 -6.61 7.08
CA ALA A 14 -13.81 -7.39 6.85
C ALA A 14 -14.44 -7.07 5.48
N PHE A 15 -14.43 -5.80 5.06
CA PHE A 15 -14.93 -5.39 3.75
C PHE A 15 -14.07 -5.92 2.59
N ALA A 16 -12.74 -5.85 2.72
CA ALA A 16 -11.80 -6.43 1.76
C ALA A 16 -11.96 -7.96 1.66
N ALA A 17 -12.11 -8.65 2.79
CA ALA A 17 -12.40 -10.08 2.81
C ALA A 17 -13.76 -10.39 2.15
N ALA A 18 -14.81 -9.62 2.45
CA ALA A 18 -16.13 -9.79 1.83
C ALA A 18 -16.09 -9.59 0.31
N LEU A 19 -15.32 -8.63 -0.20
CA LEU A 19 -15.15 -8.41 -1.64
C LEU A 19 -14.47 -9.58 -2.34
N VAL A 20 -13.41 -10.16 -1.76
CA VAL A 20 -12.75 -11.35 -2.30
C VAL A 20 -13.69 -12.54 -2.35
N VAL A 21 -14.49 -12.70 -1.29
CA VAL A 21 -15.48 -13.77 -1.19
C VAL A 21 -16.59 -13.62 -2.23
N VAL A 22 -17.16 -12.42 -2.38
CA VAL A 22 -18.17 -12.13 -3.40
C VAL A 22 -17.60 -12.34 -4.81
N PHE A 23 -16.36 -11.95 -5.03
CA PHE A 23 -15.68 -12.13 -6.31
C PHE A 23 -15.44 -13.62 -6.65
N GLU A 24 -14.95 -14.42 -5.70
CA GLU A 24 -14.74 -15.86 -5.90
C GLU A 24 -16.06 -16.60 -6.16
N VAL A 25 -17.14 -16.19 -5.50
CA VAL A 25 -18.49 -16.71 -5.79
C VAL A 25 -18.93 -16.35 -7.19
N ALA A 26 -18.82 -15.07 -7.58
CA ALA A 26 -19.17 -14.62 -8.93
C ALA A 26 -18.34 -15.34 -10.01
N ARG A 27 -17.05 -15.59 -9.75
CA ARG A 27 -16.17 -16.37 -10.62
C ARG A 27 -16.65 -17.80 -10.78
N THR A 28 -16.97 -18.47 -9.67
CA THR A 28 -17.39 -19.87 -9.69
C THR A 28 -18.72 -20.05 -10.41
N LEU A 29 -19.64 -19.09 -10.25
CA LEU A 29 -20.90 -19.03 -11.00
C LEU A 29 -20.69 -18.75 -12.49
N ALA A 30 -19.76 -17.86 -12.85
CA ALA A 30 -19.50 -17.46 -14.24
C ALA A 30 -18.73 -18.51 -15.06
N LEU A 31 -17.96 -19.39 -14.44
CA LEU A 31 -17.18 -20.42 -15.13
C LEU A 31 -17.97 -21.70 -15.45
N GLY A 32 -19.26 -21.77 -15.10
CA GLY A 32 -20.10 -22.92 -15.39
C GLY A 32 -19.65 -24.22 -14.70
N ASP A 33 -18.71 -24.13 -13.75
CA ASP A 33 -18.29 -25.23 -12.91
C ASP A 33 -19.39 -25.47 -11.86
N THR A 34 -20.44 -26.15 -12.31
CA THR A 34 -21.76 -26.32 -11.66
C THR A 34 -21.73 -27.27 -10.46
N ARG A 35 -20.63 -27.32 -9.72
CA ARG A 35 -20.71 -27.71 -8.32
C ARG A 35 -21.16 -26.48 -7.54
N LEU A 36 -22.47 -26.17 -7.60
CA LEU A 36 -23.12 -25.22 -6.69
C LEU A 36 -22.73 -25.49 -5.22
N GLY A 37 -22.42 -26.76 -4.90
CA GLY A 37 -21.82 -27.18 -3.63
C GLY A 37 -20.42 -26.60 -3.34
N SER A 38 -19.49 -26.52 -4.30
CA SER A 38 -18.11 -26.03 -4.04
C SER A 38 -18.04 -24.51 -3.91
N ALA A 39 -18.84 -23.76 -4.69
CA ALA A 39 -18.95 -22.31 -4.54
C ALA A 39 -19.60 -21.93 -3.20
N GLY A 40 -20.70 -22.62 -2.85
CA GLY A 40 -21.36 -22.46 -1.56
C GLY A 40 -20.48 -22.89 -0.38
N GLN A 41 -19.67 -23.93 -0.54
CA GLN A 41 -18.68 -24.35 0.45
C GLN A 41 -17.53 -23.35 0.60
N ALA A 42 -17.01 -22.79 -0.50
CA ALA A 42 -15.97 -21.77 -0.45
C ALA A 42 -16.49 -20.47 0.18
N LEU A 43 -17.70 -20.04 -0.18
CA LEU A 43 -18.42 -18.93 0.44
C LEU A 43 -18.67 -19.19 1.92
N GLY A 44 -19.24 -20.35 2.24
CA GLY A 44 -19.53 -20.76 3.61
C GLY A 44 -18.26 -20.84 4.45
N PHE A 45 -17.17 -21.37 3.92
CA PHE A 45 -15.88 -21.42 4.59
C PHE A 45 -15.31 -20.02 4.82
N ALA A 46 -15.32 -19.16 3.80
CA ALA A 46 -14.78 -17.81 3.94
C ALA A 46 -15.62 -16.93 4.87
N LEU A 47 -16.95 -17.04 4.82
CA LEU A 47 -17.86 -16.39 5.77
C LEU A 47 -17.73 -16.98 7.17
N ALA A 48 -17.50 -18.30 7.31
CA ALA A 48 -17.26 -18.93 8.59
C ALA A 48 -15.93 -18.45 9.19
N VAL A 49 -14.86 -18.35 8.41
CA VAL A 49 -13.57 -17.81 8.86
C VAL A 49 -13.70 -16.32 9.21
N ALA A 50 -14.33 -15.52 8.35
CA ALA A 50 -14.57 -14.10 8.61
C ALA A 50 -15.45 -13.90 9.85
N GLY A 51 -16.48 -14.73 10.02
CA GLY A 51 -17.35 -14.76 11.19
C GLY A 51 -16.57 -15.16 12.43
N LEU A 52 -15.82 -16.27 12.43
CA LEU A 52 -15.02 -16.72 13.57
C LEU A 52 -14.02 -15.64 14.03
N LEU A 53 -13.42 -14.91 13.10
CA LEU A 53 -12.47 -13.84 13.40
C LEU A 53 -13.15 -12.51 13.82
N GLY A 54 -14.27 -12.14 13.18
CA GLY A 54 -14.93 -10.85 13.38
C GLY A 54 -16.00 -10.85 14.47
N LEU A 55 -16.72 -11.97 14.64
CA LEU A 55 -17.88 -12.10 15.52
C LEU A 55 -17.56 -11.85 16.99
N PRO A 56 -16.41 -12.29 17.56
CA PRO A 56 -16.03 -11.91 18.92
C PRO A 56 -15.92 -10.39 19.10
N LEU A 57 -15.38 -9.67 18.10
CA LEU A 57 -15.26 -8.21 18.14
C LEU A 57 -16.61 -7.52 17.96
N TRP A 58 -17.45 -8.02 17.05
CA TRP A 58 -18.79 -7.48 16.80
C TRP A 58 -19.71 -7.67 18.00
N LEU A 59 -19.73 -8.86 18.61
CA LEU A 59 -20.48 -9.12 19.85
C LEU A 59 -20.00 -8.22 20.99
N ARG A 60 -18.69 -8.07 21.12
CA ARG A 60 -18.09 -7.14 22.09
C ARG A 60 -18.51 -5.69 21.83
N ASN A 61 -18.60 -5.26 20.57
CA ASN A 61 -19.04 -3.91 20.22
C ASN A 61 -20.52 -3.70 20.52
N ILE A 62 -21.38 -4.66 20.20
CA ILE A 62 -22.80 -4.66 20.57
C ILE A 62 -22.95 -4.54 22.10
N TYR A 63 -22.20 -5.34 22.85
CA TYR A 63 -22.26 -5.33 24.32
C TYR A 63 -21.80 -3.99 24.92
N LEU A 64 -20.80 -3.33 24.34
CA LEU A 64 -20.19 -2.13 24.91
C LEU A 64 -20.79 -0.82 24.42
N TYR A 65 -21.19 -0.75 23.15
CA TYR A 65 -21.75 0.46 22.53
C TYR A 65 -23.27 0.46 22.54
N GLY A 66 -23.89 -0.71 22.70
CA GLY A 66 -25.34 -0.89 22.74
C GLY A 66 -25.97 -0.97 21.35
N GLY A 67 -27.19 -1.52 21.29
CA GLY A 67 -27.98 -1.63 20.07
C GLY A 67 -27.32 -2.47 18.97
N PHE A 68 -27.49 -2.05 17.71
CA PHE A 68 -26.88 -2.67 16.53
C PHE A 68 -25.56 -1.99 16.11
N ASP A 69 -24.87 -1.28 17.02
CA ASP A 69 -23.60 -0.62 16.71
C ASP A 69 -22.40 -1.60 16.70
N PHE A 70 -22.54 -2.71 15.96
CA PHE A 70 -21.53 -3.76 15.88
C PHE A 70 -20.25 -3.29 15.18
N LEU A 71 -20.34 -2.26 14.33
CA LEU A 71 -19.20 -1.58 13.72
C LEU A 71 -18.66 -0.42 14.58
N GLY A 72 -19.31 -0.03 15.67
CA GLY A 72 -18.87 1.07 16.54
C GLY A 72 -18.88 2.44 15.85
N LEU A 73 -19.70 2.63 14.80
CA LEU A 73 -19.77 3.85 14.00
C LEU A 73 -20.56 4.94 14.72
N ALA A 74 -21.68 4.59 15.36
CA ALA A 74 -22.47 5.58 16.11
C ALA A 74 -21.68 6.07 17.33
N TRP A 75 -21.00 5.16 18.03
CA TRP A 75 -20.07 5.55 19.10
C TRP A 75 -18.88 6.36 18.59
N HIS A 76 -18.36 6.07 17.39
CA HIS A 76 -17.29 6.86 16.78
C HIS A 76 -17.74 8.31 16.56
N ASP A 77 -18.91 8.54 15.96
CA ASP A 77 -19.46 9.88 15.68
C ASP A 77 -19.59 10.73 16.95
N LEU A 78 -19.98 10.12 18.08
CA LEU A 78 -20.10 10.79 19.37
C LEU A 78 -18.74 11.22 19.96
N VAL A 79 -17.66 10.52 19.66
CA VAL A 79 -16.32 10.77 20.26
C VAL A 79 -15.41 11.57 19.34
N VAL A 80 -15.70 11.66 18.04
CA VAL A 80 -14.93 12.47 17.09
C VAL A 80 -15.34 13.94 17.04
N THR A 81 -16.17 14.39 17.98
CA THR A 81 -16.50 15.80 18.18
C THR A 81 -15.24 16.65 18.36
N GLY A 82 -15.04 17.65 17.48
CA GLY A 82 -13.86 18.53 17.47
C GLY A 82 -12.73 18.10 16.52
N GLN A 83 -12.87 17.00 15.77
CA GLN A 83 -11.92 16.69 14.71
C GLN A 83 -12.11 17.61 13.49
N PRO A 84 -11.01 17.99 12.80
CA PRO A 84 -11.11 18.77 11.57
C PRO A 84 -11.82 17.96 10.49
N THR A 85 -12.98 18.45 10.07
CA THR A 85 -13.70 17.92 8.92
C THR A 85 -12.98 18.28 7.63
N THR A 86 -13.15 17.49 6.58
CA THR A 86 -12.51 17.74 5.29
C THR A 86 -12.96 19.05 4.68
N ALA A 87 -14.27 19.32 4.72
CA ALA A 87 -14.83 20.59 4.26
C ALA A 87 -14.26 21.78 5.06
N GLY A 88 -14.20 21.68 6.39
CA GLY A 88 -13.66 22.74 7.24
C GLY A 88 -12.17 23.00 7.00
N TRP A 89 -11.38 21.94 6.80
CA TRP A 89 -9.94 22.09 6.51
C TRP A 89 -9.67 22.72 5.16
N ILE A 90 -10.41 22.32 4.12
CA ILE A 90 -10.29 22.90 2.77
C ILE A 90 -10.74 24.36 2.79
N ALA A 91 -11.83 24.70 3.50
CA ALA A 91 -12.27 26.08 3.66
C ALA A 91 -11.20 26.95 4.35
N ALA A 92 -10.47 26.40 5.32
CA ALA A 92 -9.43 27.14 6.06
C ALA A 92 -8.07 27.20 5.35
N ASN A 93 -7.67 26.16 4.61
CA ASN A 93 -6.30 26.01 4.08
C ASN A 93 -6.22 25.89 2.54
N GLY A 94 -7.36 25.71 1.87
CA GLY A 94 -7.44 25.53 0.43
C GLY A 94 -7.10 24.12 -0.08
N TRP A 95 -7.38 23.90 -1.36
CA TRP A 95 -7.18 22.61 -2.03
C TRP A 95 -5.72 22.21 -2.19
N ALA A 96 -4.82 23.17 -2.41
CA ALA A 96 -3.39 22.90 -2.57
C ALA A 96 -2.79 22.28 -1.29
N ALA A 97 -3.04 22.91 -0.14
CA ALA A 97 -2.60 22.40 1.16
C ALA A 97 -3.26 21.06 1.51
N TYR A 98 -4.53 20.85 1.12
CA TYR A 98 -5.19 19.56 1.28
C TYR A 98 -4.45 18.45 0.54
N TRP A 99 -4.15 18.63 -0.75
CA TRP A 99 -3.47 17.62 -1.56
C TRP A 99 -2.01 17.40 -1.19
N GLU A 100 -1.28 18.46 -0.86
CA GLU A 100 0.09 18.34 -0.35
C GLU A 100 0.11 17.48 0.93
N ARG A 101 -0.78 17.80 1.89
CA ARG A 101 -0.93 17.01 3.11
C ARG A 101 -1.37 15.59 2.79
N ALA A 102 -2.34 15.39 1.90
CA ALA A 102 -2.86 14.09 1.53
C ALA A 102 -1.75 13.18 1.00
N LEU A 103 -0.94 13.67 0.06
CA LEU A 103 0.15 12.89 -0.52
C LEU A 103 1.26 12.65 0.50
N ARG A 104 1.75 13.71 1.15
CA ARG A 104 2.92 13.63 2.05
C ARG A 104 2.62 12.83 3.30
N PHE A 105 1.50 13.11 3.98
CA PHE A 105 1.19 12.42 5.24
C PHE A 105 0.82 10.96 4.99
N THR A 106 0.06 10.67 3.94
CA THR A 106 -0.29 9.27 3.61
C THR A 106 0.95 8.48 3.28
N PHE A 107 1.85 9.02 2.46
CA PHE A 107 3.10 8.37 2.11
C PHE A 107 3.98 8.13 3.35
N ASN A 108 4.28 9.18 4.11
CA ASN A 108 5.16 9.05 5.28
C ASN A 108 4.58 8.08 6.31
N SER A 109 3.28 8.17 6.61
CA SER A 109 2.66 7.31 7.62
C SER A 109 2.32 5.90 7.14
N PHE A 110 2.27 5.66 5.82
CA PHE A 110 2.24 4.30 5.27
C PHE A 110 3.55 3.58 5.59
N TRP A 111 4.68 4.27 5.36
CA TRP A 111 6.01 3.72 5.57
C TRP A 111 6.46 3.69 7.03
N GLY A 112 6.15 4.75 7.81
CA GLY A 112 6.49 4.78 9.22
C GLY A 112 6.39 6.16 9.85
N VAL A 113 5.23 6.47 10.43
CA VAL A 113 5.10 7.54 11.44
C VAL A 113 4.51 6.92 12.69
N PHE A 114 5.24 7.00 13.79
CA PHE A 114 4.92 6.24 15.01
C PHE A 114 4.20 7.10 16.05
N GLY A 115 3.57 6.42 17.02
CA GLY A 115 2.75 7.06 18.06
C GLY A 115 1.46 7.66 17.50
N TRP A 116 1.10 8.87 17.95
CA TRP A 116 -0.04 9.62 17.45
C TRP A 116 0.37 10.59 16.34
N MET A 117 0.98 10.06 15.26
CA MET A 117 1.56 10.86 14.18
C MET A 117 2.66 11.83 14.67
N GLY A 118 3.40 11.45 15.71
CA GLY A 118 4.36 12.33 16.38
C GLY A 118 5.82 12.01 16.10
N VAL A 119 6.13 10.75 15.78
CA VAL A 119 7.52 10.28 15.61
C VAL A 119 7.77 10.01 14.14
N PHE A 120 8.50 10.91 13.48
CA PHE A 120 8.89 10.78 12.08
C PHE A 120 10.31 10.20 11.97
N MET A 121 10.52 9.37 10.95
CA MET A 121 11.87 8.99 10.52
C MET A 121 12.63 10.17 9.89
N ASP A 122 13.95 10.02 9.71
CA ASP A 122 14.76 11.01 9.01
C ASP A 122 14.28 11.20 7.56
N GLY A 123 14.32 12.45 7.06
CA GLY A 123 13.91 12.80 5.71
C GLY A 123 14.59 11.97 4.61
N ARG A 124 15.85 11.56 4.83
CA ARG A 124 16.62 10.74 3.89
C ARG A 124 16.01 9.36 3.70
N ILE A 125 15.44 8.79 4.76
CA ILE A 125 14.76 7.49 4.69
C ILE A 125 13.50 7.62 3.84
N TYR A 126 12.71 8.67 4.04
CA TYR A 126 11.55 8.91 3.18
C TYR A 126 11.93 9.16 1.72
N THR A 127 13.05 9.84 1.44
CA THR A 127 13.57 9.98 0.06
C THR A 127 13.92 8.64 -0.55
N LEU A 128 14.61 7.75 0.18
CA LEU A 128 14.92 6.40 -0.28
C LEU A 128 13.67 5.56 -0.54
N LEU A 129 12.69 5.62 0.38
CA LEU A 129 11.43 4.91 0.24
C LEU A 129 10.59 5.48 -0.92
N MET A 130 10.69 6.78 -1.20
CA MET A 130 10.02 7.42 -2.34
C MET A 130 10.63 6.93 -3.64
N LEU A 131 11.97 6.91 -3.72
CA LEU A 131 12.69 6.37 -4.87
C LEU A 131 12.34 4.89 -5.10
N PHE A 132 12.35 4.08 -4.04
CA PHE A 132 11.94 2.68 -4.09
C PHE A 132 10.50 2.54 -4.62
N SER A 133 9.55 3.29 -4.05
CA SER A 133 8.15 3.27 -4.47
C SER A 133 7.96 3.66 -5.94
N ALA A 134 8.67 4.69 -6.41
CA ALA A 134 8.63 5.13 -7.80
C ALA A 134 9.15 4.03 -8.75
N LEU A 135 10.23 3.35 -8.37
CA LEU A 135 10.78 2.23 -9.13
C LEU A 135 9.85 1.01 -9.18
N ILE A 136 9.18 0.70 -8.06
CA ILE A 136 8.14 -0.35 -8.03
C ILE A 136 6.98 0.00 -8.97
N VAL A 137 6.46 1.23 -8.91
CA VAL A 137 5.39 1.68 -9.79
C VAL A 137 5.82 1.60 -11.26
N PHE A 138 7.05 2.01 -11.58
CA PHE A 138 7.58 1.89 -12.93
C PHE A 138 7.62 0.44 -13.42
N GLY A 139 8.14 -0.47 -12.58
CA GLY A 139 8.17 -1.90 -12.88
C GLY A 139 6.77 -2.50 -13.06
N LEU A 140 5.80 -2.07 -12.25
CA LEU A 140 4.39 -2.47 -12.37
C LEU A 140 3.77 -1.98 -13.68
N VAL A 141 3.99 -0.72 -14.07
CA VAL A 141 3.50 -0.19 -15.36
C VAL A 141 4.09 -0.98 -16.52
N ALA A 142 5.39 -1.28 -16.48
CA ALA A 142 6.04 -2.13 -17.48
C ALA A 142 5.44 -3.54 -17.52
N LYS A 143 5.13 -4.14 -16.37
CA LYS A 143 4.46 -5.44 -16.29
C LYS A 143 3.04 -5.41 -16.83
N MET A 144 2.26 -4.39 -16.48
CA MET A 144 0.89 -4.19 -16.95
C MET A 144 0.83 -4.07 -18.48
N ALA A 145 1.78 -3.34 -19.08
CA ALA A 145 1.88 -3.24 -20.54
C ALA A 145 2.12 -4.62 -21.19
N GLN A 146 2.91 -5.49 -20.56
CA GLN A 146 3.13 -6.86 -21.05
C GLN A 146 1.91 -7.76 -20.86
N VAL A 147 1.27 -7.70 -19.69
CA VAL A 147 0.06 -8.48 -19.38
C VAL A 147 -1.08 -8.08 -20.32
N ARG A 148 -1.28 -6.79 -20.58
CA ARG A 148 -2.29 -6.29 -21.52
C ARG A 148 -2.13 -6.90 -22.91
N ARG A 149 -0.89 -7.00 -23.42
CA ARG A 149 -0.60 -7.63 -24.72
C ARG A 149 -0.91 -9.13 -24.75
N ARG A 150 -0.88 -9.80 -23.59
CA ARG A 150 -1.12 -11.24 -23.44
C ARG A 150 -2.46 -11.56 -22.78
N TRP A 151 -3.35 -10.58 -22.66
CA TRP A 151 -4.61 -10.75 -21.91
C TRP A 151 -5.46 -11.90 -22.46
N ALA A 152 -5.55 -12.00 -23.79
CA ALA A 152 -6.27 -13.07 -24.47
C ALA A 152 -5.67 -14.47 -24.21
N ALA A 153 -4.38 -14.56 -23.88
CA ALA A 153 -3.69 -15.81 -23.57
C ALA A 153 -3.76 -16.20 -22.09
N LEU A 154 -4.21 -15.30 -21.20
CA LEU A 154 -4.47 -15.66 -19.81
C LEU A 154 -5.68 -16.58 -19.74
N ASP A 155 -5.58 -17.63 -18.93
CA ASP A 155 -6.72 -18.47 -18.61
C ASP A 155 -7.75 -17.70 -17.76
N HIS A 156 -8.94 -18.28 -17.62
CA HIS A 156 -10.01 -17.65 -16.86
C HIS A 156 -9.69 -17.50 -15.37
N ALA A 157 -8.94 -18.44 -14.78
CA ALA A 157 -8.58 -18.41 -13.37
C ALA A 157 -7.60 -17.26 -13.07
N GLN A 158 -6.60 -17.05 -13.93
CA GLN A 158 -5.63 -15.96 -13.86
C GLN A 158 -6.31 -14.59 -14.00
N ARG A 159 -7.21 -14.44 -14.98
CA ARG A 159 -7.99 -13.19 -15.13
C ARG A 159 -8.82 -12.91 -13.89
N ALA A 160 -9.38 -13.96 -13.30
CA ALA A 160 -10.17 -13.81 -12.11
C ALA A 160 -9.31 -13.45 -10.89
N GLN A 161 -8.17 -14.10 -10.67
CA GLN A 161 -7.23 -13.74 -9.60
C GLN A 161 -6.79 -12.27 -9.69
N LEU A 162 -6.54 -11.76 -10.91
CA LEU A 162 -6.25 -10.35 -11.14
C LEU A 162 -7.46 -9.45 -10.82
N GLY A 163 -8.67 -9.89 -11.17
CA GLY A 163 -9.91 -9.21 -10.81
C GLY A 163 -10.13 -9.13 -9.29
N ALA A 164 -9.90 -10.22 -8.56
CA ALA A 164 -9.97 -10.26 -7.11
C ALA A 164 -8.98 -9.29 -6.46
N LEU A 165 -7.73 -9.31 -6.94
CA LEU A 165 -6.67 -8.41 -6.49
C LEU A 165 -7.06 -6.94 -6.71
N ALA A 166 -7.56 -6.62 -7.91
CA ALA A 166 -8.00 -5.27 -8.26
C ALA A 166 -9.18 -4.83 -7.41
N LEU A 167 -10.17 -5.70 -7.19
CA LEU A 167 -11.34 -5.39 -6.38
C LEU A 167 -10.97 -5.14 -4.92
N LEU A 168 -10.07 -5.94 -4.36
CA LEU A 168 -9.62 -5.76 -2.98
C LEU A 168 -8.86 -4.43 -2.84
N LEU A 169 -7.95 -4.10 -3.76
CA LEU A 169 -7.25 -2.81 -3.76
C LEU A 169 -8.21 -1.62 -3.94
N ALA A 170 -9.19 -1.76 -4.84
CA ALA A 170 -10.22 -0.75 -5.05
C ALA A 170 -11.09 -0.56 -3.80
N GLY A 171 -11.46 -1.64 -3.11
CA GLY A 171 -12.20 -1.57 -1.85
C GLY A 171 -11.42 -0.86 -0.75
N VAL A 172 -10.12 -1.17 -0.60
CA VAL A 172 -9.24 -0.48 0.34
C VAL A 172 -9.11 1.01 -0.01
N GLY A 173 -8.84 1.34 -1.28
CA GLY A 173 -8.75 2.72 -1.75
C GLY A 173 -10.05 3.50 -1.57
N ALA A 174 -11.20 2.90 -1.91
CA ALA A 174 -12.52 3.49 -1.71
C ALA A 174 -12.81 3.74 -0.23
N SER A 175 -12.46 2.80 0.66
CA SER A 175 -12.63 2.98 2.11
C SER A 175 -11.78 4.14 2.64
N TYR A 176 -10.55 4.27 2.13
CA TYR A 176 -9.65 5.37 2.48
C TYR A 176 -10.20 6.73 2.01
N VAL A 177 -10.68 6.81 0.77
CA VAL A 177 -11.31 8.01 0.22
C VAL A 177 -12.56 8.36 1.00
N TRP A 178 -13.46 7.40 1.21
CA TRP A 178 -14.70 7.57 1.96
C TRP A 178 -14.44 8.18 3.34
N TYR A 179 -13.47 7.64 4.09
CA TYR A 179 -13.13 8.15 5.41
C TYR A 179 -12.59 9.60 5.36
N ASN A 180 -11.81 9.92 4.32
CA ASN A 180 -11.26 11.26 4.10
C ASN A 180 -12.24 12.26 3.48
N LEU A 181 -13.45 11.85 3.08
CA LEU A 181 -14.52 12.79 2.72
C LEU A 181 -15.17 13.42 3.97
N GLY A 182 -15.20 12.68 5.08
CA GLY A 182 -15.73 13.18 6.36
C GLY A 182 -14.68 13.95 7.16
N PHE A 183 -13.54 13.32 7.44
CA PHE A 183 -12.52 13.84 8.35
C PHE A 183 -11.13 13.86 7.71
N VAL A 184 -10.31 14.86 8.02
CA VAL A 184 -8.93 14.95 7.50
C VAL A 184 -8.05 13.92 8.19
N GLN A 185 -7.90 12.77 7.56
CA GLN A 185 -7.31 11.56 8.13
C GLN A 185 -6.38 10.90 7.11
N HIS A 186 -5.45 11.70 6.57
CA HIS A 186 -4.43 11.30 5.60
C HIS A 186 -3.35 10.39 6.22
N GLN A 187 -3.76 9.23 6.75
CA GLN A 187 -2.89 8.26 7.40
C GLN A 187 -2.83 6.99 6.56
N GLY A 188 -1.61 6.60 6.16
CA GLY A 188 -1.34 5.43 5.35
C GLY A 188 -1.74 4.11 6.02
N ARG A 189 -1.89 4.09 7.35
CA ARG A 189 -2.39 2.91 8.10
C ARG A 189 -3.77 2.42 7.64
N TYR A 190 -4.59 3.30 7.06
CA TYR A 190 -5.89 2.91 6.52
C TYR A 190 -5.77 2.06 5.24
N LEU A 191 -4.58 2.05 4.61
CA LEU A 191 -4.27 1.17 3.49
C LEU A 191 -3.78 -0.22 3.95
N PHE A 192 -3.57 -0.44 5.25
CA PHE A 192 -2.99 -1.69 5.76
C PHE A 192 -3.82 -2.96 5.52
N PRO A 193 -5.16 -2.90 5.45
CA PRO A 193 -5.95 -4.04 4.98
C PRO A 193 -5.54 -4.51 3.57
N GLY A 194 -4.91 -3.64 2.78
CA GLY A 194 -4.28 -3.96 1.51
C GLY A 194 -2.80 -4.34 1.58
N LEU A 195 -2.19 -4.65 2.74
CA LEU A 195 -0.76 -4.98 2.79
C LEU A 195 -0.40 -6.21 1.95
N LEU A 196 -1.20 -7.26 2.00
CA LEU A 196 -0.97 -8.48 1.20
C LEU A 196 -0.95 -8.21 -0.31
N PRO A 197 -2.01 -7.62 -0.92
CA PRO A 197 -1.97 -7.31 -2.35
C PRO A 197 -0.90 -6.26 -2.70
N ILE A 198 -0.65 -5.27 -1.84
CA ILE A 198 0.39 -4.26 -2.07
C ILE A 198 1.76 -4.94 -2.07
N GLY A 199 2.03 -5.85 -1.12
CA GLY A 199 3.28 -6.62 -1.05
C GLY A 199 3.50 -7.50 -2.29
N LEU A 200 2.45 -8.14 -2.80
CA LEU A 200 2.51 -8.87 -4.08
C LEU A 200 2.84 -7.93 -5.25
N LEU A 201 2.22 -6.75 -5.31
CA LEU A 201 2.52 -5.75 -6.32
C LEU A 201 3.96 -5.20 -6.19
N VAL A 202 4.47 -5.03 -4.98
CA VAL A 202 5.89 -4.67 -4.74
C VAL A 202 6.81 -5.74 -5.31
N ALA A 203 6.57 -7.02 -5.01
CA ALA A 203 7.38 -8.12 -5.54
C ALA A 203 7.32 -8.20 -7.08
N VAL A 204 6.13 -8.08 -7.66
CA VAL A 204 5.95 -8.10 -9.12
C VAL A 204 6.61 -6.88 -9.79
N GLY A 205 6.46 -5.70 -9.21
CA GLY A 205 7.08 -4.45 -9.68
C GLY A 205 8.59 -4.54 -9.66
N TRP A 206 9.16 -4.96 -8.52
CA TRP A 206 10.60 -5.14 -8.36
C TRP A 206 11.16 -6.14 -9.37
N ARG A 207 10.56 -7.33 -9.47
CA ARG A 207 11.00 -8.36 -10.42
C ARG A 207 10.91 -7.91 -11.88
N SER A 208 9.90 -7.11 -12.20
CA SER A 208 9.74 -6.56 -13.56
C SER A 208 10.78 -5.48 -13.86
N LEU A 209 11.15 -4.69 -12.86
CA LEU A 209 12.22 -3.70 -12.94
C LEU A 209 13.58 -4.33 -13.23
N LEU A 210 13.85 -5.52 -12.65
CA LEU A 210 15.08 -6.29 -12.82
C LEU A 210 15.27 -6.94 -14.20
N ARG A 211 14.43 -6.59 -15.19
CA ARG A 211 14.69 -6.94 -16.59
C ARG A 211 15.60 -5.89 -17.23
N PRO A 212 16.63 -6.26 -18.02
CA PRO A 212 17.62 -5.32 -18.53
C PRO A 212 17.02 -4.08 -19.22
N LEU A 213 16.07 -4.31 -20.12
CA LEU A 213 15.39 -3.22 -20.83
C LEU A 213 14.60 -2.33 -19.85
N THR A 214 13.87 -2.93 -18.92
CA THR A 214 13.07 -2.17 -17.94
C THR A 214 13.96 -1.41 -16.96
N SER A 215 15.11 -1.94 -16.56
CA SER A 215 16.09 -1.24 -15.73
C SER A 215 16.65 0.00 -16.42
N VAL A 216 17.02 -0.12 -17.70
CA VAL A 216 17.50 1.02 -18.51
C VAL A 216 16.41 2.08 -18.67
N LEU A 217 15.19 1.66 -19.01
CA LEU A 217 14.06 2.59 -19.14
C LEU A 217 13.73 3.27 -17.82
N ALA A 218 13.85 2.58 -16.68
CA ALA A 218 13.68 3.17 -15.37
C ALA A 218 14.77 4.20 -15.04
N ALA A 219 16.02 3.93 -15.41
CA ALA A 219 17.12 4.87 -15.24
C ALA A 219 16.89 6.15 -16.07
N ILE A 220 16.44 6.00 -17.33
CA ILE A 220 16.05 7.13 -18.19
C ILE A 220 14.88 7.91 -17.57
N PHE A 221 13.87 7.20 -17.08
CA PHE A 221 12.71 7.80 -16.42
C PHE A 221 13.12 8.63 -15.18
N LEU A 222 13.99 8.09 -14.33
CA LEU A 222 14.51 8.84 -13.17
C LEU A 222 15.29 10.08 -13.60
N LEU A 223 16.17 9.94 -14.60
CA LEU A 223 16.96 11.06 -15.12
C LEU A 223 16.06 12.16 -15.69
N ALA A 224 15.07 11.79 -16.52
CA ALA A 224 14.11 12.71 -17.09
C ALA A 224 13.28 13.39 -15.99
N GLY A 225 12.84 12.65 -14.98
CA GLY A 225 12.11 13.17 -13.83
C GLY A 225 12.91 14.22 -13.05
N VAL A 226 14.21 13.96 -12.81
CA VAL A 226 15.11 14.94 -12.16
C VAL A 226 15.27 16.19 -13.01
N ILE A 227 15.52 16.04 -14.32
CA ILE A 227 15.67 17.19 -15.23
C ILE A 227 14.41 18.05 -15.21
N VAL A 228 13.24 17.44 -15.37
CA VAL A 228 11.96 18.16 -15.34
C VAL A 228 11.73 18.86 -14.00
N ALA A 229 11.99 18.17 -12.88
CA ALA A 229 11.83 18.76 -11.55
C ALA A 229 12.75 19.98 -11.36
N VAL A 230 14.02 19.88 -11.76
CA VAL A 230 14.99 20.99 -11.69
C VAL A 230 14.55 22.17 -12.56
N LEU A 231 14.06 21.91 -13.77
CA LEU A 231 13.50 22.95 -14.66
C LEU A 231 12.26 23.63 -14.07
N MET A 232 11.49 22.92 -13.23
CA MET A 232 10.35 23.45 -12.48
C MET A 232 10.75 24.17 -11.18
N GLY A 233 12.05 24.42 -10.96
CA GLY A 233 12.57 25.15 -9.79
C GLY A 233 12.85 24.29 -8.56
N TRP A 234 12.90 22.96 -8.71
CA TRP A 234 13.32 22.08 -7.62
C TRP A 234 14.84 22.10 -7.45
N HIS A 235 15.30 22.33 -6.22
CA HIS A 235 16.72 22.32 -5.87
C HIS A 235 17.01 21.15 -4.93
N PRO A 236 17.40 19.96 -5.47
CA PRO A 236 17.65 18.79 -4.65
C PRO A 236 18.87 18.97 -3.75
N ASP A 237 18.77 18.48 -2.52
CA ASP A 237 19.91 18.43 -1.63
C ASP A 237 20.91 17.32 -2.05
N ARG A 238 22.12 17.37 -1.48
CA ARG A 238 23.20 16.42 -1.80
C ARG A 238 22.82 14.95 -1.59
N TRP A 239 21.96 14.62 -0.62
CA TRP A 239 21.54 13.24 -0.38
C TRP A 239 20.56 12.77 -1.43
N THR A 240 19.64 13.63 -1.83
CA THR A 240 18.72 13.33 -2.93
C THR A 240 19.48 13.10 -4.24
N ILE A 241 20.47 13.94 -4.54
CA ILE A 241 21.36 13.74 -5.70
C ILE A 241 22.08 12.40 -5.60
N LEU A 242 22.67 12.08 -4.43
CA LEU A 242 23.37 10.82 -4.20
C LEU A 242 22.46 9.60 -4.40
N PHE A 243 21.24 9.62 -3.84
CA PHE A 243 20.31 8.49 -3.91
C PHE A 243 19.77 8.28 -5.31
N VAL A 244 19.36 9.36 -6.00
CA VAL A 244 18.84 9.25 -7.37
C VAL A 244 19.97 8.89 -8.34
N GLY A 245 21.13 9.55 -8.24
CA GLY A 245 22.31 9.23 -9.03
C GLY A 245 22.77 7.79 -8.82
N GLY A 246 22.87 7.35 -7.56
CA GLY A 246 23.19 5.97 -7.20
C GLY A 246 22.17 4.97 -7.72
N GLY A 247 20.87 5.29 -7.66
CA GLY A 247 19.79 4.48 -8.25
C GLY A 247 19.93 4.32 -9.76
N ILE A 248 20.18 5.43 -10.48
CA ILE A 248 20.41 5.44 -11.94
C ILE A 248 21.64 4.58 -12.28
N SER A 249 22.78 4.84 -11.63
CA SER A 249 24.01 4.08 -11.85
C SER A 249 23.84 2.60 -11.53
N GLY A 250 23.14 2.26 -10.45
CA GLY A 250 22.85 0.89 -10.06
C GLY A 250 22.00 0.15 -11.08
N LEU A 251 20.94 0.79 -11.61
CA LEU A 251 20.09 0.22 -12.65
C LEU A 251 20.84 -0.04 -13.96
N LEU A 252 21.68 0.91 -14.39
CA LEU A 252 22.49 0.77 -15.60
C LEU A 252 23.57 -0.30 -15.44
N ALA A 253 24.28 -0.30 -14.31
CA ALA A 253 25.27 -1.33 -13.99
C ALA A 253 24.63 -2.72 -13.96
N TYR A 254 23.49 -2.86 -13.30
CA TYR A 254 22.74 -4.10 -13.25
C TYR A 254 22.32 -4.57 -14.66
N ALA A 255 21.83 -3.68 -15.51
CA ALA A 255 21.45 -4.02 -16.88
C ALA A 255 22.67 -4.53 -17.69
N VAL A 256 23.81 -3.84 -17.60
CA VAL A 256 25.07 -4.24 -18.27
C VAL A 256 25.56 -5.60 -17.75
N LEU A 257 25.58 -5.79 -16.43
CA LEU A 257 25.99 -7.06 -15.81
C LEU A 257 25.08 -8.20 -16.20
N THR A 258 23.77 -7.99 -16.21
CA THR A 258 22.79 -9.02 -16.59
C THR A 258 22.99 -9.48 -18.04
N ILE A 259 23.28 -8.53 -18.95
CA ILE A 259 23.59 -8.85 -20.36
C ILE A 259 24.93 -9.57 -20.48
N ARG A 260 25.97 -9.09 -19.81
CA ARG A 260 27.33 -9.67 -19.85
C ARG A 260 27.39 -11.08 -19.27
N LEU A 261 26.73 -11.29 -18.13
CA LEU A 261 26.74 -12.54 -17.36
C LEU A 261 25.61 -13.49 -17.75
N ARG A 262 24.80 -13.13 -18.76
CA ARG A 262 23.69 -13.95 -19.28
C ARG A 262 22.63 -14.30 -18.22
N TRP A 263 22.39 -13.43 -17.25
CA TRP A 263 21.39 -13.61 -16.19
C TRP A 263 19.95 -13.29 -16.63
N TRP A 264 19.67 -13.38 -17.94
CA TRP A 264 18.40 -12.93 -18.53
C TRP A 264 17.19 -13.79 -18.15
N ASP A 265 17.41 -15.08 -17.83
CA ASP A 265 16.31 -16.00 -17.54
C ASP A 265 15.93 -16.02 -16.06
N GLN A 266 16.91 -15.88 -15.16
CA GLN A 266 16.69 -15.83 -13.72
C GLN A 266 17.69 -14.87 -13.05
N PRO A 267 17.27 -13.66 -12.65
CA PRO A 267 18.14 -12.83 -11.83
C PRO A 267 18.47 -13.57 -10.52
N PRO A 268 19.68 -13.39 -9.97
CA PRO A 268 20.04 -14.03 -8.71
C PRO A 268 19.00 -13.73 -7.63
N ALA A 269 18.49 -14.78 -6.97
CA ALA A 269 17.41 -14.66 -5.98
C ALA A 269 17.73 -13.68 -4.85
N TRP A 270 19.02 -13.52 -4.51
CA TRP A 270 19.45 -12.56 -3.50
C TRP A 270 19.19 -11.10 -3.93
N ILE A 271 19.30 -10.75 -5.22
CA ILE A 271 19.00 -9.41 -5.75
C ILE A 271 17.51 -9.11 -5.63
N GLU A 272 16.65 -10.10 -5.90
CA GLU A 272 15.22 -9.98 -5.68
C GLU A 272 14.90 -9.77 -4.19
N ALA A 273 15.66 -10.41 -3.28
CA ALA A 273 15.45 -10.37 -1.84
C ALA A 273 15.99 -9.09 -1.17
N VAL A 274 17.03 -8.44 -1.71
CA VAL A 274 17.70 -7.27 -1.10
C VAL A 274 16.73 -6.23 -0.52
N PRO A 275 15.77 -5.65 -1.28
CA PRO A 275 14.92 -4.60 -0.73
C PRO A 275 14.07 -5.09 0.45
N PHE A 276 13.63 -6.34 0.44
CA PHE A 276 12.84 -6.90 1.54
C PHE A 276 13.69 -7.09 2.80
N VAL A 277 14.92 -7.58 2.66
CA VAL A 277 15.86 -7.69 3.77
C VAL A 277 16.18 -6.30 4.34
N LEU A 278 16.42 -5.31 3.49
CA LEU A 278 16.68 -3.94 3.93
C LEU A 278 15.48 -3.32 4.67
N LEU A 279 14.25 -3.60 4.22
CA LEU A 279 13.04 -3.15 4.91
C LEU A 279 12.89 -3.81 6.29
N VAL A 280 13.19 -5.10 6.43
CA VAL A 280 13.21 -5.79 7.73
C VAL A 280 14.28 -5.19 8.65
N LEU A 281 15.50 -4.97 8.14
CA LEU A 281 16.57 -4.36 8.92
C LEU A 281 16.23 -2.94 9.35
N LEU A 282 15.59 -2.16 8.48
CA LEU A 282 15.08 -0.84 8.81
C LEU A 282 14.03 -0.93 9.93
N ASP A 283 13.04 -1.81 9.81
CA ASP A 283 12.00 -2.02 10.83
C ASP A 283 12.60 -2.40 12.19
N MET A 284 13.59 -3.29 12.22
CA MET A 284 14.31 -3.66 13.45
C MET A 284 15.10 -2.50 14.05
N ALA A 285 15.60 -1.57 13.23
CA ALA A 285 16.39 -0.43 13.68
C ALA A 285 15.51 0.73 14.20
N ILE A 286 14.29 0.88 13.69
CA ILE A 286 13.37 1.99 14.00
C ILE A 286 13.16 2.23 15.51
N PRO A 287 12.91 1.20 16.35
CA PRO A 287 12.73 1.41 17.79
C PRO A 287 13.91 2.10 18.46
N PHE A 288 15.13 1.81 18.02
CA PHE A 288 16.36 2.30 18.61
C PHE A 288 16.81 3.65 18.02
N LEU A 289 16.61 3.84 16.72
CA LEU A 289 17.08 5.04 16.02
C LEU A 289 16.08 6.21 16.07
N TYR A 290 14.78 5.93 16.15
CA TYR A 290 13.75 6.97 16.06
C TYR A 290 12.83 7.00 17.27
N ILE A 291 12.25 5.87 17.68
CA ILE A 291 11.25 5.85 18.75
C ILE A 291 11.90 6.18 20.10
N GLY A 292 12.90 5.40 20.52
CA GLY A 292 13.57 5.55 21.82
C GLY A 292 14.14 6.96 22.05
N PRO A 293 14.91 7.53 21.11
CA PRO A 293 15.46 8.88 21.25
C PRO A 293 14.37 9.97 21.37
N GLN A 294 13.31 9.89 20.57
CA GLN A 294 12.27 10.93 20.56
C GLN A 294 11.37 10.86 21.81
N LEU A 295 11.19 9.68 22.40
CA LEU A 295 10.48 9.52 23.68
C LEU A 295 11.26 10.08 24.89
N ARG A 296 12.58 10.19 24.80
CA ARG A 296 13.41 10.76 25.88
C ARG A 296 13.46 12.29 25.87
N ILE A 297 13.10 12.91 24.75
CA ILE A 297 13.16 14.37 24.55
C ILE A 297 11.87 15.04 25.05
N TYR A 298 10.76 14.31 25.15
CA TYR A 298 9.48 14.79 25.68
C TYR A 298 9.04 13.91 26.87
N PRO A 299 9.49 14.21 28.11
CA PRO A 299 8.97 13.56 29.31
C PRO A 299 7.51 13.96 29.61
#